data_AF-A0A2G9RAF0-F1
#
_entry.id   AF-A0A2G9RAF0-F1
#
_cell.length_a   1.000
_cell.length_b   1.000
_cell.length_c   1.000
_cell.angle_alpha   90.00
_cell.angle_beta   90.00
_cell.angle_gamma   90.00
#
_symmetry.space_group_name_H-M   'P 1'
#
loop_
_entity.id
_entity.type
_entity.pdbx_description
1 polymer ?
#
loop_
_entity_poly.entity_id
_entity_poly.type
_entity_poly.pdbx_seq_one_letter_code
_entity_poly.pdbx_strand_id
1 'polypeptide(L)'
;MASLLKVMQFVFCFQVRGQYETKSGTQTSEFTVMKVKTKVVAGTIYLLKVYIGNGLYVHLHVFVPLPGTNEGPKLESYEDNKNENDKLGDC
;
A
#
# COMPACT_ATOMS: atom_id res chain seq x y z
N MET A 1 -9.87 -0.07 20.02
CA MET A 1 -9.73 -0.87 18.78
C MET A 1 -9.47 -0.02 17.54
N ALA A 2 -10.07 1.18 17.37
CA ALA A 2 -9.86 2.03 16.18
C ALA A 2 -8.52 2.82 16.13
N SER A 3 -7.79 2.91 17.25
CA SER A 3 -6.62 3.79 17.37
C SER A 3 -5.33 3.22 16.79
N LEU A 4 -5.18 1.89 16.67
CA LEU A 4 -3.99 1.26 16.11
C LEU A 4 -3.92 1.39 14.58
N LEU A 5 -5.08 1.29 13.91
CA LEU A 5 -5.17 1.38 12.45
C LEU A 5 -4.76 2.76 11.93
N LYS A 6 -5.03 3.82 12.71
CA LYS A 6 -4.72 5.21 12.37
C LYS A 6 -3.23 5.55 12.50
N VAL A 7 -2.51 4.91 13.42
CA VAL A 7 -1.05 5.07 13.57
C VAL A 7 -0.30 4.29 12.49
N MET A 8 -0.76 3.07 12.17
CA MET A 8 -0.25 2.31 11.02
C MET A 8 -0.42 3.09 9.71
N GLN A 9 -1.48 3.90 9.58
CA GLN A 9 -1.75 4.70 8.38
C GLN A 9 -0.74 5.85 8.14
N PHE A 10 -0.08 6.38 9.16
CA PHE A 10 0.70 7.63 9.00
C PHE A 10 2.16 7.38 8.58
N VAL A 11 2.86 6.45 9.23
CA VAL A 11 4.30 6.18 8.92
C VAL A 11 4.43 5.25 7.71
N PHE A 12 3.56 4.24 7.62
CA PHE A 12 3.59 3.24 6.55
C PHE A 12 3.29 3.85 5.17
N CYS A 13 2.32 4.77 5.09
CA CYS A 13 1.98 5.43 3.83
C CYS A 13 3.12 6.27 3.27
N PHE A 14 3.93 6.93 4.11
CA PHE A 14 4.98 7.82 3.62
C PHE A 14 6.09 7.03 2.91
N GLN A 15 6.56 5.94 3.53
CA GLN A 15 7.62 5.10 2.97
C GLN A 15 7.14 4.34 1.72
N VAL A 16 5.90 3.85 1.73
CA VAL A 16 5.35 3.11 0.59
C VAL A 16 5.03 4.05 -0.57
N ARG A 17 4.49 5.25 -0.31
CA ARG A 17 4.26 6.27 -1.33
C ARG A 17 5.56 6.65 -2.02
N GLY A 18 6.61 6.98 -1.26
CA GLY A 18 7.91 7.33 -1.86
C GLY A 18 8.48 6.22 -2.75
N GLN A 19 8.35 4.95 -2.32
CA GLN A 19 8.74 3.80 -3.15
C GLN A 19 7.90 3.68 -4.42
N TYR A 20 6.59 3.90 -4.34
CA TYR A 20 5.70 3.87 -5.49
C TYR A 20 6.02 5.00 -6.48
N GLU A 21 6.13 6.25 -6.02
CA GLU A 21 6.42 7.40 -6.88
C GLU A 21 7.80 7.25 -7.55
N THR A 22 8.79 6.74 -6.82
CA THR A 22 10.13 6.43 -7.38
C THR A 22 10.07 5.34 -8.45
N LYS A 23 9.30 4.26 -8.23
CA LYS A 23 9.21 3.12 -9.16
C LYS A 23 8.29 3.37 -10.37
N SER A 24 7.25 4.17 -10.22
CA SER A 24 6.27 4.49 -11.27
C SER A 24 6.63 5.73 -12.06
N GLY A 25 7.48 6.62 -11.52
CA GLY A 25 7.75 7.94 -12.08
C GLY A 25 6.58 8.92 -11.96
N THR A 26 5.50 8.53 -11.27
CA THR A 26 4.28 9.33 -11.10
C THR A 26 4.29 9.98 -9.74
N GLN A 27 4.16 11.31 -9.68
CA GLN A 27 3.90 12.01 -8.43
C GLN A 27 2.39 12.00 -8.15
N THR A 28 2.02 11.69 -6.91
CA THR A 28 0.61 11.68 -6.49
C THR A 28 0.33 12.92 -5.66
N SER A 29 -0.83 13.56 -5.82
CA SER A 29 -1.26 14.65 -4.93
C SER A 29 -2.00 14.11 -3.71
N GLU A 30 -2.74 13.01 -3.90
CA GLU A 30 -3.44 12.25 -2.87
C GLU A 30 -2.84 10.86 -2.72
N PHE A 31 -2.94 10.29 -1.53
CA PHE A 31 -2.49 8.92 -1.29
C PHE A 31 -3.28 8.32 -0.12
N THR A 32 -4.53 7.97 -0.39
CA THR A 32 -5.47 7.53 0.64
C THR A 32 -5.74 6.04 0.52
N VAL A 33 -5.38 5.27 1.55
CA VAL A 33 -5.68 3.83 1.59
C VAL A 33 -7.17 3.61 1.82
N MET A 34 -7.84 3.04 0.84
CA MET A 34 -9.29 2.80 0.83
C MET A 34 -9.66 1.39 1.27
N LYS A 35 -8.83 0.39 0.92
CA LYS A 35 -9.01 -1.01 1.35
C LYS A 35 -7.66 -1.67 1.62
N VAL A 36 -7.67 -2.60 2.56
CA VAL A 36 -6.51 -3.43 2.91
C VAL A 36 -6.93 -4.89 2.93
N LYS A 37 -6.10 -5.75 2.34
CA LYS A 37 -6.12 -7.20 2.54
C LYS A 37 -4.74 -7.63 3.04
N THR A 38 -4.72 -8.65 3.89
CA THR A 38 -3.49 -9.11 4.53
C THR A 38 -3.30 -10.60 4.26
N LYS A 39 -2.06 -11.00 3.94
CA LYS A 39 -1.65 -12.40 3.83
C LYS A 39 -0.46 -12.62 4.75
N VAL A 40 -0.58 -13.55 5.69
CA VAL A 40 0.50 -13.92 6.61
C VAL A 40 1.41 -14.93 5.92
N VAL A 41 2.71 -14.67 5.95
CA VAL A 41 3.79 -15.52 5.39
C VAL A 41 4.94 -15.58 6.40
N ALA A 42 6.18 -15.80 5.98
CA ALA A 42 7.37 -15.48 6.78
C ALA A 42 7.57 -13.95 6.87
N GLY A 43 6.57 -13.26 7.39
CA GLY A 43 6.34 -11.82 7.27
C GLY A 43 4.86 -11.56 7.04
N THR A 44 4.52 -10.39 6.52
CA THR A 44 3.15 -10.03 6.18
C THR A 44 3.12 -9.33 4.84
N ILE A 45 2.28 -9.80 3.93
CA ILE A 45 1.99 -9.11 2.67
C ILE A 45 0.70 -8.30 2.86
N TYR A 46 0.78 -7.00 2.62
CA TYR A 46 -0.35 -6.08 2.57
C TYR A 46 -0.68 -5.77 1.12
N LEU A 47 -1.89 -6.15 0.71
CA LEU A 47 -2.52 -5.68 -0.51
C LEU A 47 -3.29 -4.41 -0.15
N LEU A 48 -2.97 -3.29 -0.79
CA LEU A 48 -3.59 -2.00 -0.52
C LEU A 48 -4.31 -1.51 -1.77
N LYS A 49 -5.54 -1.04 -1.63
CA LYS A 49 -6.20 -0.21 -2.65
C LYS A 49 -6.06 1.23 -2.24
N VAL A 50 -5.33 2.02 -3.01
CA VAL A 50 -4.99 3.40 -2.70
C VAL A 50 -5.63 4.30 -3.73
N TYR A 51 -6.36 5.32 -3.28
CA TYR A 51 -6.84 6.41 -4.10
C TYR A 51 -5.74 7.45 -4.27
N ILE A 52 -5.47 7.85 -5.52
CA ILE A 52 -4.39 8.79 -5.88
C ILE A 52 -4.89 10.09 -6.49
N GLY A 53 -6.21 10.34 -6.45
CA GLY A 53 -6.85 11.53 -7.01
C GLY A 53 -7.55 11.29 -8.35
N ASN A 54 -8.42 12.22 -8.77
CA ASN A 54 -9.10 12.22 -10.07
C ASN A 54 -9.84 10.90 -10.42
N GLY A 55 -10.39 10.19 -9.44
CA GLY A 55 -11.05 8.89 -9.67
C GLY A 55 -10.09 7.72 -9.95
N LEU A 56 -8.77 7.95 -9.89
CA LEU A 56 -7.75 6.94 -10.12
C LEU A 56 -7.31 6.26 -8.82
N TYR A 57 -7.02 4.98 -8.96
CA TYR A 57 -6.56 4.10 -7.90
C TYR A 57 -5.32 3.33 -8.35
N VAL A 58 -4.53 2.93 -7.36
CA VAL A 58 -3.44 1.98 -7.52
C VAL A 58 -3.63 0.84 -6.52
N HIS A 59 -3.34 -0.39 -6.95
CA HIS A 59 -3.20 -1.51 -6.04
C HIS A 59 -1.73 -1.73 -5.72
N LEU A 60 -1.38 -1.78 -4.43
CA LEU A 60 -0.01 -1.97 -3.99
C LEU A 60 0.15 -3.31 -3.29
N HIS A 61 1.28 -3.97 -3.54
CA HIS A 61 1.68 -5.18 -2.86
C HIS A 61 2.91 -4.87 -2.01
N VAL A 62 2.71 -4.76 -0.70
CA VAL A 62 3.73 -4.33 0.24
C VAL A 62 4.11 -5.49 1.15
N PHE A 63 5.38 -5.88 1.12
CA PHE A 63 5.91 -6.85 2.05
C PHE A 63 6.43 -6.16 3.31
N VAL A 64 6.03 -6.68 4.46
CA VAL A 64 6.52 -6.30 5.78
C VAL A 64 7.24 -7.51 6.36
N PRO A 65 8.57 -7.43 6.55
CA PRO A 65 9.34 -8.48 7.20
C PRO A 65 8.84 -8.80 8.62
N LEU A 66 9.25 -9.95 9.16
CA LEU A 66 8.95 -10.29 10.56
C LEU A 66 9.54 -9.26 11.54
N PRO A 67 8.94 -9.06 12.72
CA PRO A 67 9.52 -8.22 13.76
C PRO A 67 10.96 -8.66 14.10
N GLY A 68 11.87 -7.71 14.27
CA GLY A 68 13.26 -7.96 14.66
C GLY A 68 14.29 -8.01 13.52
N THR A 69 13.86 -7.89 12.26
CA THR A 69 14.78 -7.84 11.11
C THR A 69 15.45 -6.47 10.89
N ASN A 70 15.02 -5.42 11.61
CA ASN A 70 15.38 -4.01 11.36
C ASN A 70 15.06 -3.50 9.95
N GLU A 71 14.23 -4.24 9.20
CA GLU A 71 13.82 -3.88 7.85
C GLU A 71 12.41 -3.28 7.85
N GLY A 72 12.22 -2.20 7.10
CA GLY A 72 10.92 -1.54 6.92
C GLY A 72 10.05 -2.18 5.82
N PRO A 73 8.83 -1.67 5.61
CA PRO A 73 7.95 -2.09 4.51
C PRO A 73 8.59 -1.85 3.15
N LYS A 74 8.48 -2.85 2.27
CA LYS A 74 8.97 -2.81 0.88
C LYS A 74 7.82 -2.95 -0.09
N LEU A 75 7.75 -2.06 -1.07
CA LEU A 75 6.83 -2.20 -2.19
C LEU A 75 7.38 -3.27 -3.14
N GLU A 76 6.74 -4.44 -3.18
CA GLU A 76 7.11 -5.55 -4.07
C GLU A 76 6.63 -5.28 -5.49
N SER A 77 5.33 -4.98 -5.64
CA SER A 77 4.71 -4.68 -6.93
C SER A 77 3.54 -3.70 -6.78
N TYR A 78 3.11 -3.14 -7.91
CA TYR A 78 1.96 -2.26 -7.99
C TYR A 78 1.19 -2.49 -9.29
N GLU A 79 -0.09 -2.10 -9.30
CA GLU A 79 -0.95 -2.10 -10.48
C GLU A 79 -1.63 -0.73 -10.61
N ASP A 80 -1.26 0.01 -11.65
CA ASP A 80 -1.80 1.34 -11.96
C ASP A 80 -3.12 1.28 -12.73
N ASN A 81 -3.68 2.48 -12.98
CA ASN A 81 -4.88 2.70 -13.78
C ASN A 81 -6.10 1.92 -13.28
N LYS A 82 -6.19 1.73 -11.96
CA LYS A 82 -7.36 1.13 -11.32
C LYS A 82 -8.41 2.19 -11.07
N ASN A 83 -9.64 1.73 -10.92
CA ASN A 83 -10.81 2.51 -10.55
C ASN A 83 -11.42 1.98 -9.24
N GLU A 84 -12.46 2.65 -8.74
CA GLU A 84 -13.12 2.31 -7.48
C GLU A 84 -13.73 0.89 -7.45
N ASN A 85 -14.17 0.37 -8.59
CA ASN A 85 -14.85 -0.92 -8.70
C ASN A 85 -13.90 -2.10 -8.87
N ASP A 86 -12.63 -1.85 -9.24
CA ASP A 86 -11.64 -2.91 -9.37
C ASP A 86 -11.42 -3.62 -8.03
N LYS A 87 -11.48 -4.95 -8.06
CA LYS A 87 -11.28 -5.75 -6.84
C LYS A 87 -9.80 -5.79 -6.49
N LEU A 88 -9.54 -5.65 -5.19
CA LEU A 88 -8.19 -5.73 -4.65
C LEU A 88 -7.76 -7.19 -4.55
N GLY A 89 -6.80 -7.62 -5.38
CA GLY A 89 -6.17 -8.94 -5.29
C GLY A 89 -6.88 -10.07 -6.03
N ASP A 90 -7.46 -9.81 -7.19
CA ASP A 90 -7.80 -10.88 -8.14
C ASP A 90 -6.52 -11.24 -8.91
N CYS A 91 -5.89 -12.34 -8.50
CA CYS A 91 -4.96 -13.10 -9.33
C CYS A 91 -5.77 -13.99 -10.27
#